data_AF-A0A3D0RLM9-F1
#
_entry.id   AF-A0A3D0RLM9-F1
#
_cell.length_a   1.000
_cell.length_b   1.000
_cell.length_c   1.000
_cell.angle_alpha   90.00
_cell.angle_beta   90.00
_cell.angle_gamma   90.00
#
_symmetry.space_group_name_H-M   'P 1'
#
loop_
_entity.id
_entity.type
_entity.pdbx_description
1 polymer ?
#
loop_
_entity_poly.entity_id
_entity_poly.type
_entity_poly.pdbx_seq_one_letter_code
_entity_poly.pdbx_strand_id
1 'polypeptide(L)'
;TYAYPTGFKSIYLSPYYDVKVSPDTIRAYLPYYGRAYVAPVNPSEGGIKFTSTDFDYQVNPGKKKGNWRVDIRTKDTGREIFLYFDIWENGTARLQVTDTNRQPISFQGDLL
;
A
#
# COMPACT_ATOMS: atom_id res chain seq x y z
N THR A 1 6.39 -8.59 9.71
CA THR A 1 5.80 -7.94 8.52
C THR A 1 5.61 -8.94 7.40
N TYR A 2 4.45 -8.97 6.75
CA TYR A 2 4.09 -9.94 5.69
C TYR A 2 3.36 -9.27 4.53
N ALA A 3 3.45 -9.88 3.34
CA ALA A 3 2.61 -9.59 2.18
C ALA A 3 1.61 -10.73 1.94
N TYR A 4 0.41 -10.37 1.48
CA TYR A 4 -0.71 -11.26 1.18
C TYR A 4 -1.19 -10.97 -0.26
N PRO A 5 -0.57 -11.57 -1.28
CA PRO A 5 -0.99 -11.41 -2.66
C PRO A 5 -2.28 -12.19 -2.91
N THR A 6 -3.18 -11.63 -3.72
CA THR A 6 -4.48 -12.26 -4.02
C THR A 6 -4.28 -13.60 -4.73
N GLY A 7 -4.76 -14.69 -4.13
CA GLY A 7 -4.68 -16.04 -4.71
C GLY A 7 -3.32 -16.74 -4.53
N PHE A 8 -2.41 -16.19 -3.73
CA PHE A 8 -1.11 -16.79 -3.43
C PHE A 8 -0.91 -16.99 -1.92
N LYS A 9 0.12 -17.75 -1.54
CA LYS A 9 0.54 -17.89 -0.14
C LYS A 9 1.11 -16.57 0.38
N SER A 10 1.01 -16.35 1.69
CA SER A 10 1.66 -15.21 2.34
C SER A 10 3.18 -15.31 2.22
N ILE A 11 3.83 -14.14 2.15
CA ILE A 11 5.27 -14.01 1.98
C ILE A 11 5.81 -13.14 3.12
N TYR A 12 6.84 -13.63 3.81
CA TYR A 12 7.53 -12.85 4.83
C TYR A 12 8.34 -11.73 4.19
N LEU A 13 8.28 -10.53 4.77
CA LEU A 13 9.00 -9.36 4.27
C LEU A 13 10.25 -9.08 5.10
N SER A 14 11.37 -8.90 4.39
CA SER A 14 12.59 -8.30 4.96
C SER A 14 12.34 -6.84 5.36
N PRO A 15 13.09 -6.27 6.33
CA PRO A 15 12.80 -4.98 6.95
C PRO A 15 13.03 -3.73 6.06
N TYR A 16 13.22 -3.90 4.75
CA TYR A 16 13.60 -2.83 3.82
C TYR A 16 12.43 -2.25 3.02
N TYR A 17 11.19 -2.57 3.41
CA TYR A 17 9.99 -2.15 2.70
C TYR A 17 9.11 -1.29 3.60
N ASP A 18 8.73 -0.13 3.09
CA ASP A 18 8.00 0.88 3.84
C ASP A 18 7.04 1.67 2.97
N VAL A 19 6.07 2.30 3.63
CA VAL A 19 5.32 3.42 3.09
C VAL A 19 5.45 4.57 4.07
N LYS A 20 5.94 5.70 3.58
CA LYS A 20 6.03 6.95 4.34
C LYS A 20 4.94 7.88 3.90
N VAL A 21 4.14 8.32 4.86
CA VAL A 21 3.07 9.29 4.67
C VAL A 21 3.45 10.54 5.46
N SER A 22 3.60 11.65 4.75
CA SER A 22 3.82 12.99 5.28
C SER A 22 2.66 13.89 4.84
N PRO A 23 2.49 15.09 5.43
CA PRO A 23 1.38 15.97 5.09
C PRO A 23 1.23 16.29 3.60
N ASP A 24 2.34 16.34 2.86
CA ASP A 24 2.42 16.74 1.45
C ASP A 24 2.94 15.64 0.52
N THR A 25 3.41 14.51 1.07
CA THR A 25 4.16 13.52 0.30
C THR A 25 3.86 12.11 0.77
N ILE A 26 3.63 11.21 -0.18
CA ILE A 26 3.55 9.78 0.06
C ILE A 26 4.60 9.07 -0.78
N ARG A 27 5.42 8.26 -0.11
CA ARG A 27 6.43 7.43 -0.77
C ARG A 27 6.20 5.97 -0.41
N ALA A 28 5.97 5.14 -1.42
CA ALA A 28 5.86 3.70 -1.26
C ALA A 28 7.08 3.01 -1.86
N TYR A 29 7.64 2.07 -1.10
CA TYR A 29 8.67 1.15 -1.57
C TYR A 29 8.31 -0.26 -1.10
N LEU A 30 7.43 -0.92 -1.85
CA LEU A 30 6.89 -2.24 -1.52
C LEU A 30 7.15 -3.24 -2.65
N PRO A 31 7.30 -4.53 -2.34
CA PRO A 31 7.36 -5.56 -3.36
C PRO A 31 5.95 -5.87 -3.89
N TYR A 32 5.88 -6.52 -5.05
CA TYR A 32 4.62 -7.00 -5.62
C TYR A 32 4.78 -8.44 -6.09
N TYR A 33 3.83 -9.29 -5.72
CA TYR A 33 3.89 -10.74 -5.97
C TYR A 33 2.58 -11.28 -6.60
N GLY A 34 1.82 -10.41 -7.27
CA GLY A 34 0.55 -10.76 -7.92
C GLY A 34 0.63 -10.76 -9.44
N ARG A 35 -0.51 -10.98 -10.11
CA ARG A 35 -0.59 -10.85 -11.58
C ARG A 35 -0.68 -9.39 -11.98
N ALA A 36 0.11 -8.98 -12.96
CA ALA A 36 -0.06 -7.72 -13.64
C ALA A 36 -0.91 -7.94 -14.89
N TYR A 37 -1.90 -7.08 -15.13
CA TYR A 37 -2.72 -7.10 -16.34
C TYR A 37 -2.02 -6.39 -17.50
N VAL A 38 -1.09 -5.49 -17.18
CA VAL A 38 -0.21 -4.80 -18.12
C VAL A 38 1.23 -5.08 -17.71
N ALA A 39 2.05 -5.56 -18.64
CA ALA A 39 3.46 -5.80 -18.38
C ALA A 39 4.20 -4.47 -18.16
N PRO A 40 5.02 -4.33 -17.11
CA PRO A 40 5.86 -3.14 -16.95
C PRO A 40 6.91 -3.09 -18.07
N VAL A 41 7.12 -1.90 -18.63
CA VAL A 41 8.13 -1.67 -19.68
C VAL A 41 9.54 -1.93 -19.14
N ASN A 42 9.76 -1.67 -17.84
CA ASN A 42 11.02 -1.90 -17.15
C ASN A 42 10.86 -2.95 -16.03
N PRO A 43 11.60 -4.07 -16.05
CA PRO A 43 11.58 -5.08 -14.99
C PRO A 43 11.91 -4.55 -13.59
N SER A 44 12.69 -3.48 -13.45
CA SER A 44 13.03 -2.89 -12.15
C SER A 44 11.85 -2.18 -11.45
N GLU A 45 10.77 -1.92 -12.20
CA GLU A 45 9.50 -1.33 -11.76
C GLU A 45 8.45 -2.39 -11.37
N GLY A 46 8.87 -3.65 -11.22
CA GLY A 46 7.98 -4.76 -10.85
C GLY A 46 7.29 -4.57 -9.49
N GLY A 47 7.88 -3.82 -8.57
CA GLY A 47 7.29 -3.51 -7.25
C GLY A 47 6.22 -2.42 -7.28
N ILE A 48 5.71 -2.04 -6.10
CA ILE A 48 4.91 -0.83 -5.90
C ILE A 48 5.87 0.25 -5.39
N LYS A 49 6.39 1.03 -6.34
CA LYS A 49 7.38 2.09 -6.09
C LYS A 49 6.85 3.39 -6.67
N PHE A 50 6.53 4.36 -5.82
CA PHE A 50 6.10 5.67 -6.27
C PHE A 50 6.38 6.74 -5.22
N THR A 51 6.39 7.99 -5.68
CA THR A 51 6.26 9.18 -4.84
C THR A 51 5.08 9.98 -5.39
N SER A 52 4.19 10.42 -4.52
CA SER A 52 3.02 11.23 -4.84
C SER A 52 3.02 12.46 -3.96
N THR A 53 2.79 13.61 -4.57
CA THR A 53 2.64 14.92 -3.93
C THR A 53 1.26 15.52 -4.16
N ASP A 54 0.47 14.93 -5.06
CA ASP A 54 -0.95 15.24 -5.28
C ASP A 54 -1.82 14.00 -4.99
N PHE A 55 -2.50 14.03 -3.84
CA PHE A 55 -3.36 12.95 -3.39
C PHE A 55 -4.53 13.48 -2.54
N ASP A 56 -5.65 12.78 -2.59
CA ASP A 56 -6.73 12.96 -1.63
C ASP A 56 -6.59 11.93 -0.50
N TYR A 57 -7.01 12.29 0.71
CA TYR A 57 -7.15 11.34 1.80
C TYR A 57 -8.44 11.52 2.59
N GLN A 58 -8.94 10.43 3.16
CA GLN A 58 -10.05 10.41 4.10
C GLN A 58 -9.70 9.57 5.31
N VAL A 59 -10.00 10.08 6.50
CA VAL A 59 -9.81 9.35 7.76
C VAL A 59 -11.19 9.02 8.32
N ASN A 60 -11.43 7.74 8.57
CA ASN A 60 -12.68 7.23 9.09
C ASN A 60 -12.43 6.40 10.36
N PRO A 61 -13.40 6.32 11.28
CA PRO A 61 -13.38 5.31 12.32
C PRO A 61 -13.27 3.91 11.70
N GLY A 62 -12.41 3.08 12.28
CA GLY A 62 -12.27 1.70 11.90
C GLY A 62 -13.42 0.82 12.40
N LYS A 63 -13.38 -0.47 12.06
CA LYS A 63 -14.46 -1.43 12.43
C LYS A 63 -14.46 -1.79 13.92
N LYS A 64 -13.36 -1.52 14.62
CA LYS A 64 -13.16 -1.87 16.04
C LYS A 64 -12.75 -0.64 16.83
N LYS A 65 -12.96 -0.66 18.14
CA LYS A 65 -12.44 0.37 19.04
C LYS A 65 -10.91 0.44 18.92
N GLY A 66 -10.36 1.65 18.88
CA GLY A 66 -8.92 1.87 18.73
C GLY A 66 -8.37 1.48 17.36
N ASN A 67 -9.21 1.52 16.33
CA ASN A 67 -8.83 1.30 14.94
C ASN A 67 -9.29 2.49 14.09
N TRP A 68 -8.44 2.91 13.16
CA TRP A 68 -8.71 3.93 12.17
C TRP A 68 -8.54 3.35 10.78
N ARG A 69 -9.36 3.85 9.85
CA ARG A 69 -9.21 3.59 8.43
C ARG A 69 -8.77 4.85 7.71
N VAL A 70 -7.69 4.77 6.94
CA VAL A 70 -7.20 5.88 6.11
C VAL A 70 -7.21 5.44 4.65
N ASP A 71 -8.00 6.14 3.85
CA ASP A 71 -8.14 5.90 2.42
C ASP A 71 -7.40 7.01 1.69
N ILE A 72 -6.45 6.66 0.83
CA ILE A 72 -5.63 7.60 0.06
C ILE A 72 -5.74 7.28 -1.42
N ARG A 73 -5.86 8.32 -2.25
CA ARG A 73 -5.93 8.24 -3.71
C ARG A 73 -4.90 9.17 -4.35
N THR A 74 -3.91 8.61 -5.03
CA THR A 74 -2.90 9.39 -5.76
C THR A 74 -3.43 9.92 -7.09
N LYS A 75 -2.94 11.09 -7.54
CA LYS A 75 -3.34 11.72 -8.80
C LYS A 75 -2.19 11.95 -9.78
N ASP A 76 -0.95 11.77 -9.34
CA ASP A 76 0.28 12.12 -10.07
C ASP A 76 1.21 10.92 -10.36
N THR A 77 0.80 9.69 -10.05
CA THR A 77 1.64 8.48 -10.19
C THR A 77 1.60 7.83 -11.57
N GLY A 78 1.15 8.55 -12.62
CA GLY A 78 0.96 8.05 -13.99
C GLY A 78 -0.21 7.08 -14.18
N ARG A 79 -0.69 6.50 -13.09
CA ARG A 79 -1.97 5.82 -12.92
C ARG A 79 -2.43 5.99 -11.48
N GLU A 80 -3.72 5.81 -11.27
CA GLU A 80 -4.31 5.96 -9.95
C GLU A 80 -3.98 4.76 -9.05
N ILE A 81 -3.39 5.04 -7.90
CA ILE A 81 -3.08 4.04 -6.87
C ILE A 81 -3.87 4.40 -5.62
N PHE A 82 -4.61 3.43 -5.10
CA PHE A 82 -5.32 3.58 -3.85
C PHE A 82 -4.61 2.82 -2.74
N LEU A 83 -4.46 3.47 -1.60
CA LEU A 83 -3.97 2.87 -0.37
C LEU A 83 -5.09 2.88 0.66
N TYR A 84 -5.42 1.70 1.17
CA TYR A 84 -6.39 1.52 2.25
C TYR A 84 -5.65 1.03 3.48
N PHE A 85 -5.46 1.91 4.46
CA PHE A 85 -4.85 1.57 5.73
C PHE A 85 -5.91 1.23 6.77
N ASP A 86 -5.71 0.15 7.50
CA ASP A 86 -6.30 -0.08 8.81
C ASP A 86 -5.18 0.03 9.85
N ILE A 87 -5.29 0.97 10.78
CA ILE A 87 -4.27 1.27 11.79
C ILE A 87 -4.88 1.04 13.17
N TRP A 88 -4.16 0.37 14.07
CA TRP A 88 -4.61 0.11 15.43
C TRP A 88 -3.76 0.88 16.46
N GLU A 89 -4.35 1.20 17.61
CA GLU A 89 -3.69 1.89 18.75
C GLU A 89 -2.41 1.21 19.22
N ASN A 90 -2.30 -0.10 19.04
CA ASN A 90 -1.12 -0.88 19.41
C ASN A 90 0.02 -0.76 18.39
N GLY A 91 -0.10 0.10 17.38
CA GLY A 91 0.89 0.30 16.33
C GLY A 91 0.82 -0.70 15.19
N THR A 92 0.01 -1.76 15.28
CA THR A 92 -0.17 -2.67 14.14
C THR A 92 -0.90 -1.93 13.01
N ALA A 93 -0.48 -2.18 11.77
CA ALA A 93 -1.12 -1.64 10.59
C ALA A 93 -1.31 -2.71 9.50
N ARG A 94 -2.39 -2.58 8.75
CA ARG A 94 -2.61 -3.28 7.49
C ARG A 94 -2.76 -2.26 6.38
N LEU A 95 -2.22 -2.59 5.23
CA LEU A 95 -2.34 -1.78 4.02
C LEU A 95 -2.85 -2.68 2.91
N GLN A 96 -3.93 -2.30 2.24
CA GLN A 96 -4.30 -2.84 0.94
C GLN A 96 -3.95 -1.81 -0.14
N VAL A 97 -3.21 -2.25 -1.15
CA VAL A 97 -2.90 -1.44 -2.34
C VAL A 97 -3.76 -1.94 -3.49
N THR A 98 -4.46 -1.03 -4.16
CA THR A 98 -5.15 -1.31 -5.41
C THR A 98 -4.70 -0.38 -6.51
N ASP A 99 -4.57 -0.94 -7.70
CA ASP A 99 -4.06 -0.31 -8.92
C ASP A 99 -4.85 -0.91 -10.07
N THR A 100 -5.30 -0.11 -11.03
CA THR A 100 -6.13 -0.59 -12.16
C THR A 100 -5.44 -1.66 -13.01
N ASN A 101 -4.11 -1.69 -13.01
CA ASN A 101 -3.32 -2.56 -13.88
C ASN A 101 -2.80 -3.81 -13.18
N ARG A 102 -3.14 -4.01 -11.90
CA ARG A 102 -2.58 -5.08 -11.06
C ARG A 102 -3.66 -5.67 -10.14
N GLN A 103 -3.50 -6.94 -9.79
CA GLN A 103 -4.31 -7.51 -8.70
C GLN A 103 -4.04 -6.79 -7.38
N PRO A 104 -5.07 -6.59 -6.54
CA PRO A 104 -4.88 -6.08 -5.19
C PRO A 104 -3.89 -6.93 -4.39
N ILE A 105 -3.10 -6.27 -3.55
CA ILE A 105 -2.20 -6.91 -2.60
C ILE A 105 -2.36 -6.24 -1.25
N SER A 106 -2.28 -7.04 -0.19
CA SER A 106 -2.31 -6.55 1.18
C SER A 106 -0.98 -6.78 1.88
N PHE A 107 -0.69 -5.94 2.86
CA PHE A 107 0.50 -5.97 3.70
C PHE A 107 0.07 -5.86 5.15
N GLN A 108 0.83 -6.50 6.04
CA GLN A 108 0.73 -6.30 7.48
C GLN A 108 2.10 -5.93 8.03
N GLY A 109 2.16 -4.87 8.81
CA GLY A 109 3.37 -4.36 9.45
C GLY A 109 3.03 -3.57 10.70
N ASP A 110 4.00 -2.80 11.16
CA ASP A 110 3.92 -1.99 12.35
C ASP A 110 4.23 -0.52 11.99
N LEU A 111 3.58 0.41 12.67
CA LEU A 111 3.84 1.84 12.60
C LEU A 111 5.12 2.12 13.40
N LEU A 112 6.01 2.91 12.79
CA LEU A 112 7.30 3.32 13.37
C LEU A 112 7.27 4.80 13.74
#